data_AF-A0AAV6AEL9-F1
#
_entry.id   AF-A0AAV6AEL9-F1
#
_cell.length_a   1.000
_cell.length_b   1.000
_cell.length_c   1.000
_cell.angle_alpha   90.00
_cell.angle_beta   90.00
_cell.angle_gamma   90.00
#
_symmetry.space_group_name_H-M   'P 1'
#
loop_
_entity.id
_entity.type
_entity.pdbx_description
1 polymer ?
#
loop_
_entity_poly.entity_id
_entity_poly.type
_entity_poly.pdbx_seq_one_letter_code
_entity_poly.pdbx_strand_id
1 'polypeptide(L)'
;MRWTGPLACILLVVAALPSARAQDKARGLPGVAARTSVVVELQDALGHATERLQARDEAGVLGHVSDRYRSGSLTKPAIREQLHALFGVYDSLRAKVQIDEVRAVGEEAWVYSTGEVSGRVRGLGLWMLIFSWKREPEIARREQGVWRLYGDQK
;
A
#
# COMPACT_ATOMS: atom_id res chain seq x y z
N MET A 1 26.00 -30.08 12.71
CA MET A 1 26.60 -28.85 13.27
C MET A 1 27.63 -28.32 12.29
N ARG A 2 27.38 -27.16 11.68
CA ARG A 2 28.26 -25.98 11.63
C ARG A 2 27.74 -25.02 10.56
N TRP A 3 27.10 -23.98 11.10
CA TRP A 3 26.76 -22.71 10.48
C TRP A 3 28.03 -21.97 10.03
N THR A 4 27.98 -21.38 8.85
CA THR A 4 28.67 -20.13 8.48
C THR A 4 27.81 -19.45 7.41
N GLY A 5 26.98 -18.47 7.81
CA GLY A 5 26.50 -17.44 6.88
C GLY A 5 27.52 -16.31 6.77
N PRO A 6 27.13 -15.12 6.29
CA PRO A 6 25.97 -14.78 5.44
C PRO A 6 26.42 -13.93 4.21
N LEU A 7 25.46 -13.43 3.43
CA LEU A 7 25.61 -12.40 2.38
C LEU A 7 25.99 -12.90 0.97
N ALA A 8 24.98 -13.29 0.19
CA ALA A 8 24.95 -12.97 -1.23
C ALA A 8 23.51 -12.97 -1.75
N CYS A 9 23.05 -11.77 -2.13
CA CYS A 9 22.03 -11.54 -3.13
C CYS A 9 20.58 -11.91 -2.77
N ILE A 10 19.98 -11.03 -1.96
CA ILE A 10 18.55 -10.74 -1.99
C ILE A 10 18.19 -10.38 -3.44
N LEU A 11 17.66 -11.36 -4.16
CA LEU A 11 17.03 -11.23 -5.45
C LEU A 11 15.61 -10.68 -5.26
N LEU A 12 15.22 -9.80 -6.18
CA LEU A 12 13.89 -9.20 -6.42
C LEU A 12 13.64 -7.79 -5.86
N VAL A 13 14.40 -6.83 -6.38
CA VAL A 13 13.83 -5.52 -6.74
C VAL A 13 13.00 -5.71 -8.02
N VAL A 14 11.76 -6.16 -7.89
CA VAL A 14 10.75 -6.08 -8.96
C VAL A 14 9.46 -5.53 -8.34
N ALA A 15 9.42 -4.20 -8.26
CA ALA A 15 8.22 -3.37 -8.33
C ALA A 15 8.55 -1.87 -8.43
N ALA A 16 9.81 -1.49 -8.73
CA ALA A 16 10.14 -0.15 -9.23
C ALA A 16 9.95 -0.08 -10.76
N LEU A 17 8.87 -0.70 -11.27
CA LEU A 17 8.28 -0.19 -12.49
C LEU A 17 7.39 0.94 -12.00
N PRO A 18 7.76 2.23 -12.19
CA PRO A 18 6.73 3.25 -12.25
C PRO A 18 5.70 2.70 -13.22
N SER A 19 4.46 2.50 -12.77
CA SER A 19 3.36 2.29 -13.69
C SER A 19 3.52 3.40 -14.73
N ALA A 20 3.78 3.03 -15.98
CA ALA A 20 4.00 3.95 -17.11
C ALA A 20 2.76 4.85 -17.40
N ARG A 21 1.82 4.93 -16.45
CA ARG A 21 0.67 5.81 -16.38
C ARG A 21 0.92 7.14 -15.67
N ALA A 22 2.04 7.33 -14.96
CA ALA A 22 2.34 8.62 -14.33
C ALA A 22 2.43 9.78 -15.33
N GLN A 23 2.55 9.50 -16.63
CA GLN A 23 2.73 10.52 -17.67
C GLN A 23 1.52 10.75 -18.59
N ASP A 24 0.41 10.03 -18.41
CA ASP A 24 -0.77 10.22 -19.27
C ASP A 24 -2.07 10.20 -18.46
N LYS A 25 -2.51 11.39 -18.00
CA LYS A 25 -3.90 11.87 -17.98
C LYS A 25 -4.07 13.15 -17.17
N ALA A 26 -3.73 14.28 -17.81
CA ALA A 26 -4.41 15.56 -17.56
C ALA A 26 -5.77 15.64 -18.28
N ARG A 27 -6.28 14.53 -18.83
CA ARG A 27 -7.68 14.37 -19.24
C ARG A 27 -8.47 13.78 -18.08
N GLY A 28 -9.22 14.64 -17.38
CA GLY A 28 -10.32 14.34 -16.47
C GLY A 28 -10.14 13.10 -15.58
N LEU A 29 -9.83 13.31 -14.30
CA LEU A 29 -9.88 12.24 -13.30
C LEU A 29 -11.23 11.50 -13.41
N PRO A 30 -11.25 10.16 -13.34
CA PRO A 30 -12.46 9.39 -13.48
C PRO A 30 -13.48 9.76 -12.40
N GLY A 31 -14.77 9.63 -12.72
CA GLY A 31 -15.86 9.83 -11.78
C GLY A 31 -16.08 11.27 -11.33
N VAL A 32 -16.87 11.41 -10.26
CA VAL A 32 -17.19 12.69 -9.60
C VAL A 32 -16.48 12.78 -8.26
N ALA A 33 -16.36 13.98 -7.68
CA ALA A 33 -15.83 14.12 -6.33
C ALA A 33 -16.65 13.26 -5.35
N ALA A 34 -15.97 12.50 -4.49
CA ALA A 34 -16.64 11.69 -3.48
C ALA A 34 -17.32 12.59 -2.43
N ARG A 35 -18.39 12.08 -1.83
CA ARG A 35 -19.03 12.74 -0.69
C ARG A 35 -18.06 12.85 0.47
N THR A 36 -18.15 13.93 1.26
CA THR A 36 -17.29 14.16 2.43
C THR A 36 -17.31 12.98 3.41
N SER A 37 -18.45 12.33 3.61
CA SER A 37 -18.56 11.14 4.46
C SER A 37 -17.67 9.98 3.97
N VAL A 38 -17.61 9.75 2.66
CA VAL A 38 -16.76 8.70 2.07
C VAL A 38 -15.29 9.03 2.26
N VAL A 39 -14.91 10.29 2.12
CA VAL A 39 -13.52 10.74 2.35
C VAL A 39 -13.11 10.48 3.80
N VAL A 40 -13.96 10.86 4.77
CA VAL A 40 -13.70 10.65 6.20
C VAL A 40 -13.55 9.16 6.52
N GLU A 41 -14.43 8.31 6.00
CA GLU A 41 -14.33 6.87 6.23
C GLU A 41 -13.07 6.23 5.63
N LEU A 42 -12.62 6.73 4.47
CA LEU A 42 -11.38 6.26 3.85
C LEU A 42 -10.13 6.76 4.59
N GLN A 43 -10.18 7.97 5.16
CA GLN A 43 -9.13 8.48 6.03
C GLN A 43 -9.00 7.62 7.30
N ASP A 44 -10.13 7.24 7.90
CA ASP A 44 -10.18 6.35 9.07
C ASP A 44 -9.62 4.95 8.73
N ALA A 45 -10.07 4.36 7.63
CA ALA A 45 -9.54 3.07 7.15
C ALA A 45 -8.03 3.11 6.85
N LEU A 46 -7.52 4.21 6.28
CA LEU A 46 -6.10 4.42 6.05
C LEU A 46 -5.32 4.57 7.36
N GLY A 47 -5.88 5.28 8.34
CA GLY A 47 -5.31 5.42 9.68
C GLY A 47 -5.12 4.04 10.32
N HIS A 48 -6.17 3.23 10.34
CA HIS A 48 -6.12 1.86 10.85
C HIS A 48 -5.12 0.98 10.11
N ALA A 49 -5.10 1.00 8.77
CA ALA A 49 -4.13 0.23 7.99
C ALA A 49 -2.67 0.63 8.32
N THR A 50 -2.45 1.93 8.52
CA THR A 50 -1.14 2.49 8.91
C THR A 50 -0.73 2.02 10.31
N GLU A 51 -1.64 2.02 11.27
CA GLU A 51 -1.39 1.49 12.62
C GLU A 51 -1.00 0.02 12.58
N ARG A 52 -1.73 -0.80 11.81
CA ARG A 52 -1.41 -2.23 11.63
C ARG A 52 -0.05 -2.45 11.00
N LEU A 53 0.31 -1.66 9.98
CA LEU A 53 1.63 -1.72 9.35
C LEU A 53 2.75 -1.38 10.35
N GLN A 54 2.59 -0.32 11.13
CA GLN A 54 3.58 0.11 12.11
C GLN A 54 3.70 -0.88 13.28
N ALA A 55 2.60 -1.52 13.67
CA ALA A 55 2.57 -2.63 14.62
C ALA A 55 3.14 -3.94 14.04
N ARG A 56 3.47 -3.97 12.75
CA ARG A 56 3.92 -5.17 12.01
C ARG A 56 2.91 -6.32 12.10
N ASP A 57 1.62 -5.98 12.12
CA ASP A 57 0.49 -6.89 12.14
C ASP A 57 0.10 -7.25 10.70
N GLU A 58 0.69 -8.32 10.17
CA GLU A 58 0.48 -8.77 8.78
C GLU A 58 -1.00 -9.07 8.50
N ALA A 59 -1.65 -9.80 9.41
CA ALA A 59 -3.05 -10.15 9.28
C ALA A 59 -3.95 -8.89 9.33
N GLY A 60 -3.64 -7.96 10.23
CA GLY A 60 -4.30 -6.67 10.34
C GLY A 60 -4.20 -5.84 9.05
N VAL A 61 -3.00 -5.73 8.45
CA VAL A 61 -2.83 -5.03 7.16
C VAL A 61 -3.63 -5.72 6.05
N LEU A 62 -3.53 -7.04 5.95
CA LEU A 62 -4.25 -7.80 4.92
C LEU A 62 -5.77 -7.78 5.10
N GLY A 63 -6.28 -7.43 6.29
CA GLY A 63 -7.72 -7.18 6.52
C GLY A 63 -8.27 -5.99 5.72
N HIS A 64 -7.41 -5.03 5.37
CA HIS A 64 -7.73 -3.87 4.54
C HIS A 64 -7.57 -4.13 3.03
N VAL A 65 -7.15 -5.33 2.63
CA VAL A 65 -6.97 -5.72 1.23
C VAL A 65 -8.05 -6.72 0.84
N SER A 66 -8.75 -6.50 -0.27
CA SER A 66 -9.76 -7.43 -0.78
C SER A 66 -9.12 -8.76 -1.16
N ASP A 67 -9.82 -9.88 -0.93
CA ASP A 67 -9.38 -11.18 -1.46
C ASP A 67 -9.37 -11.22 -3.00
N ARG A 68 -10.08 -10.26 -3.63
CA ARG A 68 -10.10 -10.04 -5.08
C ARG A 68 -9.09 -8.99 -5.55
N TYR A 69 -8.21 -8.52 -4.66
CA TYR A 69 -7.24 -7.48 -4.99
C TYR A 69 -6.35 -7.90 -6.17
N ARG A 70 -6.29 -7.01 -7.18
CA ARG A 70 -5.39 -7.15 -8.32
C ARG A 70 -5.02 -5.78 -8.89
N SER A 71 -3.72 -5.50 -8.98
CA SER A 71 -3.17 -4.33 -9.65
C SER A 71 -1.99 -4.78 -10.52
N GLY A 72 -2.20 -4.83 -11.83
CA GLY A 72 -1.32 -5.58 -12.74
C GLY A 72 -1.12 -7.04 -12.26
N SER A 73 0.14 -7.44 -12.05
CA SER A 73 0.49 -8.77 -11.52
C SER A 73 0.43 -8.88 -10.00
N LEU A 74 0.26 -7.76 -9.27
CA LEU A 74 0.24 -7.75 -7.81
C LEU A 74 -1.12 -8.23 -7.30
N THR A 75 -1.08 -9.19 -6.37
CA THR A 75 -2.26 -9.82 -5.75
C THR A 75 -2.13 -9.81 -4.22
N LYS A 76 -3.22 -10.06 -3.48
CA LYS A 76 -3.18 -10.12 -2.00
C LYS A 76 -2.16 -11.13 -1.45
N PRO A 77 -2.01 -12.36 -2.02
CA PRO A 77 -0.92 -13.25 -1.63
C PRO A 77 0.47 -12.65 -1.85
N ALA A 78 0.70 -11.95 -2.97
CA ALA A 78 1.98 -11.29 -3.22
C ALA A 78 2.26 -10.15 -2.21
N ILE A 79 1.22 -9.40 -1.82
CA ILE A 79 1.33 -8.40 -0.74
C ILE A 79 1.73 -9.06 0.59
N ARG A 80 1.15 -10.22 0.92
CA ARG A 80 1.53 -10.98 2.12
C ARG A 80 3.02 -11.29 2.14
N GLU A 81 3.55 -11.83 1.05
CA GLU A 81 4.98 -12.17 0.96
C GLU A 81 5.86 -10.92 1.09
N GLN A 82 5.46 -9.79 0.49
CA GLN A 82 6.18 -8.53 0.64
C GLN A 82 6.16 -8.02 2.09
N LEU A 83 5.02 -8.09 2.79
CA LEU A 83 4.91 -7.73 4.21
C LEU A 83 5.79 -8.64 5.07
N HIS A 84 5.77 -9.95 4.81
CA HIS A 84 6.60 -10.91 5.53
C HIS A 84 8.09 -10.58 5.40
N ALA A 85 8.56 -10.32 4.17
CA ALA A 85 9.92 -9.91 3.90
C ALA A 85 10.27 -8.58 4.59
N LEU A 86 9.38 -7.58 4.49
CA LEU A 86 9.53 -6.27 5.11
C LEU A 86 9.69 -6.40 6.64
N PHE A 87 8.84 -7.19 7.28
CA PHE A 87 8.90 -7.41 8.73
C PHE A 87 10.07 -8.30 9.15
N GLY A 88 10.68 -9.05 8.23
CA GLY A 88 11.94 -9.75 8.45
C GLY A 88 13.13 -8.79 8.53
N VAL A 89 13.18 -7.80 7.63
CA VAL A 89 14.30 -6.86 7.47
C VAL A 89 14.27 -5.70 8.48
N TYR A 90 13.08 -5.18 8.77
CA TYR A 90 12.91 -4.01 9.61
C TYR A 90 12.33 -4.38 10.98
N ASP A 91 12.89 -3.82 12.06
CA ASP A 91 12.35 -4.01 13.42
C ASP A 91 11.21 -3.03 13.74
N SER A 92 11.22 -1.88 13.07
CA SER A 92 10.27 -0.78 13.24
C SER A 92 9.94 -0.18 11.88
N LEU A 93 8.68 0.22 11.69
CA LEU A 93 8.21 0.91 10.49
C LEU A 93 7.53 2.22 10.86
N ARG A 94 7.60 3.19 9.94
CA ARG A 94 6.86 4.45 9.99
C ARG A 94 6.27 4.69 8.63
N ALA A 95 4.98 4.99 8.59
CA ALA A 95 4.28 5.35 7.37
C ALA A 95 3.59 6.70 7.59
N LYS A 96 3.76 7.60 6.63
CA LYS A 96 3.04 8.88 6.57
C LYS A 96 2.32 8.90 5.24
N VAL A 97 1.00 8.90 5.28
CA VAL A 97 0.16 8.88 4.09
C VAL A 97 -0.94 9.89 4.26
N GLN A 98 -1.20 10.67 3.22
CA GLN A 98 -2.33 11.57 3.15
C GLN A 98 -3.16 11.24 1.90
N ILE A 99 -4.47 11.40 2.02
CA ILE A 99 -5.38 11.36 0.87
C ILE A 99 -5.42 12.75 0.26
N ASP A 100 -4.99 12.87 -1.00
CA ASP A 100 -4.99 14.13 -1.74
C ASP A 100 -6.37 14.39 -2.36
N GLU A 101 -7.03 13.35 -2.88
CA GLU A 101 -8.34 13.45 -3.54
C GLU A 101 -9.04 12.09 -3.54
N VAL A 102 -10.38 12.08 -3.49
CA VAL A 102 -11.18 10.87 -3.70
C VAL A 102 -12.24 11.11 -4.77
N ARG A 103 -12.32 10.20 -5.73
CA ARG A 103 -13.36 10.20 -6.77
C ARG A 103 -14.27 8.99 -6.60
N ALA A 104 -15.57 9.22 -6.66
CA ALA A 104 -16.57 8.14 -6.73
C ALA A 104 -16.77 7.71 -8.20
N VAL A 105 -16.60 6.42 -8.46
CA VAL A 105 -16.78 5.79 -9.77
C VAL A 105 -17.68 4.56 -9.58
N GLY A 106 -18.99 4.71 -9.79
CA GLY A 106 -19.95 3.66 -9.49
C GLY A 106 -19.91 3.30 -7.99
N GLU A 107 -19.60 2.05 -7.68
CA GLU A 107 -19.46 1.54 -6.30
C GLU A 107 -18.03 1.64 -5.75
N GLU A 108 -17.09 2.13 -6.57
CA GLU A 108 -15.67 2.21 -6.24
C GLU A 108 -15.28 3.63 -5.86
N ALA A 109 -14.24 3.74 -5.04
CA ALA A 109 -13.57 4.98 -4.72
C ALA A 109 -12.15 4.94 -5.29
N TRP A 110 -11.83 5.87 -6.17
CA TRP A 110 -10.46 6.13 -6.61
C TRP A 110 -9.83 7.09 -5.62
N VAL A 111 -8.87 6.60 -4.86
CA VAL A 111 -8.18 7.30 -3.78
C VAL A 111 -6.81 7.71 -4.28
N TYR A 112 -6.60 9.01 -4.44
CA TYR A 112 -5.29 9.57 -4.76
C TYR A 112 -4.58 9.90 -3.48
N SER A 113 -3.36 9.38 -3.31
CA SER A 113 -2.60 9.58 -2.08
C SER A 113 -1.14 9.94 -2.34
N THR A 114 -0.55 10.61 -1.36
CA THR A 114 0.88 10.92 -1.29
C THR A 114 1.40 10.37 0.03
N GLY A 115 2.56 9.72 -0.02
CA GLY A 115 3.09 9.14 1.19
C GLY A 115 4.50 8.61 1.09
N GLU A 116 5.00 8.19 2.24
CA GLU A 116 6.30 7.55 2.42
C GLU A 116 6.20 6.45 3.48
N VAL A 117 6.97 5.39 3.28
CA VAL A 117 7.24 4.37 4.30
C VAL A 117 8.74 4.30 4.53
N SER A 118 9.13 4.42 5.80
CA SER A 118 10.50 4.27 6.27
C SER A 118 10.58 3.13 7.28
N GLY A 119 11.74 2.47 7.35
CA GLY A 119 11.96 1.40 8.30
C GLY A 119 13.33 1.48 8.96
N ARG A 120 13.39 0.98 10.20
CA ARG A 120 14.64 0.81 10.93
C ARG A 120 15.22 -0.57 10.68
N VAL A 121 16.38 -0.63 10.04
CA VAL A 121 17.02 -1.89 9.62
C VAL A 121 17.45 -2.67 10.84
N ARG A 122 17.00 -3.93 10.93
CA ARG A 122 17.36 -4.82 12.04
C ARG A 122 18.88 -5.02 12.08
N GLY A 123 19.46 -4.93 13.28
CA GLY A 123 20.89 -5.14 13.52
C GLY A 123 21.78 -3.93 13.23
N LEU A 124 21.41 -3.06 12.28
CA LEU A 124 22.13 -1.81 11.99
C LEU A 124 21.54 -0.61 12.72
N GLY A 125 20.25 -0.65 13.07
CA GLY A 125 19.56 0.42 13.78
C GLY A 125 19.35 1.71 12.97
N LEU A 126 19.73 1.71 11.68
CA LEU A 126 19.60 2.84 10.76
C LEU A 126 18.18 2.94 10.20
N TRP A 127 17.66 4.16 10.09
CA TRP A 127 16.41 4.45 9.39
C TRP A 127 16.66 4.65 7.91
N MET A 128 15.88 3.98 7.06
CA MET A 128 15.93 4.12 5.61
C MET A 128 14.53 4.36 5.05
N LEU A 129 14.45 5.20 4.01
CA LEU A 129 13.26 5.30 3.16
C LEU A 129 13.15 4.00 2.36
N ILE A 130 11.99 3.34 2.45
CA ILE A 130 11.74 2.08 1.74
C ILE A 130 11.07 2.41 0.40
N PHE A 131 10.03 3.23 0.43
CA PHE A 131 9.38 3.76 -0.76
C PHE A 131 8.64 5.06 -0.46
N SER A 132 8.46 5.88 -1.49
CA SER A 132 7.64 7.09 -1.48
C SER A 132 6.89 7.21 -2.79
N TRP A 133 5.74 7.89 -2.75
CA TRP A 133 4.88 8.10 -3.90
C TRP A 133 4.18 9.45 -3.80
N LYS A 134 3.70 9.95 -4.94
CA LYS A 134 3.02 11.24 -5.02
C LYS A 134 1.80 11.16 -5.91
N ARG A 135 0.64 11.40 -5.31
CA ARG A 135 -0.67 11.42 -5.97
C ARG A 135 -0.93 10.16 -6.81
N GLU A 136 -0.57 9.00 -6.27
CA GLU A 136 -0.83 7.72 -6.94
C GLU A 136 -2.28 7.28 -6.68
N PRO A 137 -2.98 6.77 -7.71
CA PRO A 137 -4.34 6.28 -7.58
C PRO A 137 -4.38 4.84 -7.07
N GLU A 138 -5.22 4.60 -6.07
CA GLU A 138 -5.61 3.27 -5.63
C GLU A 138 -7.13 3.12 -5.72
N ILE A 139 -7.61 1.94 -6.07
CA ILE A 139 -9.06 1.66 -6.12
C ILE A 139 -9.47 0.95 -4.85
N ALA A 140 -10.43 1.53 -4.13
CA ALA A 140 -11.07 0.95 -2.96
C ALA A 140 -12.54 0.62 -3.24
N ARG A 141 -13.01 -0.46 -2.63
CA ARG A 141 -14.42 -0.88 -2.72
C ARG A 141 -14.93 -1.24 -1.33
N ARG A 142 -16.21 -0.99 -1.07
CA ARG A 142 -16.86 -1.51 0.12
C ARG A 142 -17.17 -3.00 -0.04
N GLU A 143 -16.74 -3.78 0.92
CA GLU A 143 -17.07 -5.19 1.04
C GLU A 143 -17.57 -5.44 2.46
N GLN A 144 -18.80 -5.95 2.60
CA GLN A 144 -19.43 -6.19 3.91
C GLN A 144 -19.42 -4.94 4.82
N GLY A 145 -19.61 -3.76 4.23
CA GLY A 145 -19.62 -2.47 4.93
C GLY A 145 -18.25 -1.85 5.19
N VAL A 146 -17.14 -2.56 4.91
CA VAL A 146 -15.77 -2.09 5.17
C VAL A 146 -15.08 -1.72 3.86
N TRP A 147 -14.34 -0.62 3.83
CA TRP A 147 -13.49 -0.24 2.70
C TRP A 147 -12.28 -1.16 2.61
N ARG A 148 -12.07 -1.76 1.43
CA ARG A 148 -10.91 -2.58 1.12
C ARG A 148 -10.25 -2.14 -0.17
N LEU A 149 -8.93 -2.24 -0.19
CA LEU A 149 -8.12 -2.05 -1.37
C LEU A 149 -8.46 -3.14 -2.39
N TYR A 150 -8.83 -2.74 -3.61
CA TYR A 150 -9.35 -3.62 -4.66
C TYR A 150 -8.44 -3.68 -5.90
N GLY A 151 -7.70 -2.60 -6.17
CA GLY A 151 -6.75 -2.52 -7.29
C GLY A 151 -7.42 -2.32 -8.66
N ASP A 152 -6.62 -2.10 -9.70
CA ASP A 152 -7.09 -1.66 -11.02
C ASP A 152 -7.56 -2.76 -11.99
N GLN A 153 -7.71 -4.01 -11.53
CA GLN A 153 -8.27 -5.19 -12.24
C GLN A 153 -8.07 -5.23 -13.77
N LYS A 154 -6.87 -4.94 -14.25
CA LYS A 154 -6.47 -5.14 -15.66
C LYS A 154 -5.82 -6.49 -15.88
#